data_AF-A0A4C1VNV3-F1
#
_entry.id   AF-A0A4C1VNV3-F1
#
_cell.length_a   1.000
_cell.length_b   1.000
_cell.length_c   1.000
_cell.angle_alpha   90.00
_cell.angle_beta   90.00
_cell.angle_gamma   90.00
#
_symmetry.space_group_name_H-M   'P 1'
#
loop_
_entity.id
_entity.type
_entity.pdbx_description
1 polymer ?
#
loop_
_entity_poly.entity_id
_entity_poly.type
_entity_poly.pdbx_seq_one_letter_code
_entity_poly.pdbx_strand_id
1 'polypeptide(L)'
;MSFNTKDVVISEDRPKTLLLDKHSDYLASYGLNKDDYEYCMTEYIRVSGIYWSITAMELMGQSSRMPKEDIIEFITSCQDTESGGIAASIGHDPHILYTLSAIQVLAIYDRLEAIDVEGVVRYVASLQQADGSFFGDKWGEVDTRFSFCAVMCLSILHRLDAINVTKAVDFILGCMNFDGGFGSKPGSESHAGLIYCCVGTLSICKRMDALRADELAWWLCERQLPSGGLNGRPEKLPDLCYSWWVMSSLSMLNRIHWVDKKSLEQFILACQDAETGGFSDRPGDITDPFHTLFGLAGLSLLGDSSIKPVNPTYCMPQETIDSTCPTVGRRIAYGWLSISAKGPLVAVSRRKRSFNPSKRGDHHRPWVFVTPEEHAPVDASLLGK
;
A
#
# COMPACT_ATOMS: atom_id res chain seq x y z
N MET A 1 19.53 29.61 -12.32
CA MET A 1 20.18 28.44 -11.69
C MET A 1 19.40 27.21 -12.15
N SER A 2 20.05 26.28 -12.85
CA SER A 2 19.45 24.97 -13.13
C SER A 2 19.40 24.22 -11.81
N PHE A 3 18.22 23.97 -11.27
CA PHE A 3 18.09 23.02 -10.16
C PHE A 3 18.42 21.63 -10.72
N ASN A 4 19.48 20.99 -10.24
CA ASN A 4 19.77 19.61 -10.59
C ASN A 4 18.77 18.72 -9.87
N THR A 5 17.70 18.34 -10.56
CA THR A 5 16.75 17.32 -10.10
C THR A 5 17.49 16.02 -9.84
N LYS A 6 17.34 15.44 -8.64
CA LYS A 6 17.89 14.12 -8.32
C LYS A 6 17.07 13.06 -9.02
N ASP A 7 17.65 12.48 -10.06
CA ASP A 7 17.01 11.45 -10.87
C ASP A 7 18.06 10.47 -11.41
N VAL A 8 17.60 9.32 -11.90
CA VAL A 8 18.46 8.31 -12.52
C VAL A 8 18.49 8.49 -14.04
N VAL A 9 19.61 8.14 -14.65
CA VAL A 9 19.72 8.01 -16.10
C VAL A 9 19.49 6.55 -16.45
N ILE A 10 18.43 6.28 -17.20
CA ILE A 10 18.16 4.94 -17.66
C ILE A 10 18.97 4.67 -18.93
N SER A 11 19.76 3.59 -18.92
CA SER A 11 20.60 3.20 -20.05
C SER A 11 19.80 2.61 -21.21
N GLU A 12 20.32 2.73 -22.44
CA GLU A 12 19.66 2.22 -23.67
C GLU A 12 19.67 0.70 -23.80
N ASP A 13 20.63 0.04 -23.14
CA ASP A 13 20.78 -1.42 -23.05
C ASP A 13 19.90 -2.06 -21.97
N ARG A 14 19.06 -1.25 -21.30
CA ARG A 14 18.10 -1.74 -20.30
C ARG A 14 17.24 -2.89 -20.82
N PRO A 15 16.72 -3.75 -19.93
CA PRO A 15 15.64 -4.65 -20.27
C PRO A 15 14.39 -3.87 -20.71
N LYS A 16 13.85 -4.23 -21.87
CA LYS A 16 12.66 -3.58 -22.49
C LYS A 16 11.42 -4.47 -22.48
N THR A 17 11.58 -5.71 -22.03
CA THR A 17 10.53 -6.72 -21.93
C THR A 17 10.58 -7.35 -20.55
N LEU A 18 9.44 -7.81 -20.07
CA LEU A 18 9.35 -8.52 -18.80
C LEU A 18 10.00 -9.91 -18.90
N LEU A 19 10.82 -10.26 -17.91
CA LEU A 19 11.60 -11.51 -17.87
C LEU A 19 11.00 -12.51 -16.86
N LEU A 20 9.71 -12.83 -17.01
CA LEU A 20 8.93 -13.64 -16.07
C LEU A 20 9.64 -14.94 -15.62
N ASP A 21 10.14 -15.74 -16.57
CA ASP A 21 10.80 -17.01 -16.26
C ASP A 21 12.03 -16.81 -15.37
N LYS A 22 12.83 -15.76 -15.63
CA LYS A 22 14.00 -15.42 -14.82
C LYS A 22 13.59 -14.97 -13.41
N HIS A 23 12.55 -14.17 -13.26
CA HIS A 23 12.07 -13.78 -11.93
C HIS A 23 11.54 -14.99 -11.14
N SER A 24 10.87 -15.92 -11.81
CA SER A 24 10.40 -17.15 -11.17
C SER A 24 11.56 -18.08 -10.78
N ASP A 25 12.59 -18.20 -11.61
CA ASP A 25 13.81 -18.95 -11.29
C ASP A 25 14.58 -18.33 -10.12
N TYR A 26 14.75 -17.00 -10.14
CA TYR A 26 15.35 -16.23 -9.06
C TYR A 26 14.66 -16.52 -7.72
N LEU A 27 13.34 -16.35 -7.64
CA LEU A 27 12.59 -16.54 -6.39
C LEU A 27 12.53 -18.01 -5.94
N ALA A 28 12.44 -18.97 -6.88
CA ALA A 28 12.44 -20.38 -6.54
C ALA A 28 13.81 -20.85 -5.98
N SER A 29 14.89 -20.18 -6.37
CA SER A 29 16.24 -20.44 -5.84
C SER A 29 16.54 -19.68 -4.53
N TYR A 30 15.79 -18.61 -4.26
CA TYR A 30 16.03 -17.73 -3.12
C TYR A 30 15.77 -18.45 -1.80
N GLY A 31 16.76 -18.39 -0.90
CA GLY A 31 16.65 -18.98 0.44
C GLY A 31 16.79 -20.50 0.51
N LEU A 32 17.14 -21.19 -0.59
CA LEU A 32 17.46 -22.62 -0.57
C LEU A 32 18.81 -22.90 0.09
N ASN A 33 19.78 -21.99 -0.04
CA ASN A 33 21.07 -22.12 0.58
C ASN A 33 21.06 -21.53 2.00
N LYS A 34 20.89 -22.40 3.00
CA LYS A 34 20.88 -21.99 4.43
C LYS A 34 22.24 -21.54 4.94
N ASP A 35 23.32 -21.89 4.23
CA ASP A 35 24.69 -21.47 4.56
C ASP A 35 25.05 -20.10 3.97
N ASP A 36 24.14 -19.48 3.21
CA ASP A 36 24.37 -18.19 2.59
C ASP A 36 24.33 -17.02 3.59
N TYR A 37 25.14 -16.00 3.34
CA TYR A 37 25.25 -14.83 4.20
C TYR A 37 23.94 -14.03 4.22
N GLU A 38 23.31 -13.84 3.06
CA GLU A 38 22.04 -13.11 2.97
C GLU A 38 20.93 -13.87 3.68
N TYR A 39 20.93 -15.20 3.61
CA TYR A 39 20.02 -16.03 4.41
C TYR A 39 20.16 -15.67 5.88
N CYS A 40 21.35 -15.73 6.48
CA CYS A 40 21.54 -15.39 7.89
C CYS A 40 21.17 -13.93 8.21
N MET A 41 21.65 -12.97 7.41
CA MET A 41 21.48 -11.54 7.69
C MET A 41 20.04 -11.06 7.56
N THR A 42 19.19 -11.75 6.80
CA THR A 42 17.77 -11.40 6.63
C THR A 42 16.83 -12.17 7.57
N GLU A 43 17.37 -12.92 8.54
CA GLU A 43 16.56 -13.70 9.47
C GLU A 43 15.53 -12.85 10.23
N TYR A 44 15.90 -11.64 10.62
CA TYR A 44 15.04 -10.69 11.34
C TYR A 44 13.83 -10.18 10.51
N ILE A 45 13.74 -10.52 9.23
CA ILE A 45 12.62 -10.21 8.32
C ILE A 45 12.16 -11.43 7.52
N ARG A 46 12.52 -12.66 7.92
CA ARG A 46 12.31 -13.89 7.12
C ARG A 46 10.85 -14.09 6.70
N VAL A 47 9.90 -14.00 7.64
CA VAL A 47 8.46 -14.17 7.32
C VAL A 47 7.98 -13.13 6.30
N SER A 48 8.46 -11.88 6.36
CA SER A 48 8.18 -10.86 5.33
C SER A 48 8.82 -11.21 3.98
N GLY A 49 10.05 -11.73 4.00
CA GLY A 49 10.74 -12.27 2.82
C GLY A 49 9.94 -13.37 2.13
N ILE A 50 9.39 -14.31 2.91
CA ILE A 50 8.51 -15.36 2.41
C ILE A 50 7.24 -14.76 1.80
N TYR A 51 6.60 -13.79 2.47
CA TYR A 51 5.46 -13.08 1.91
C TYR A 51 5.77 -12.44 0.55
N TRP A 52 6.91 -11.76 0.40
CA TRP A 52 7.30 -11.14 -0.86
C TRP A 52 7.46 -12.18 -1.97
N SER A 53 8.21 -13.24 -1.70
CA SER A 53 8.46 -14.32 -2.66
C SER A 53 7.19 -15.06 -3.07
N ILE A 54 6.35 -15.46 -2.10
CA ILE A 54 5.10 -16.19 -2.39
C ILE A 54 4.12 -15.34 -3.16
N THR A 55 3.94 -14.08 -2.77
CA THR A 55 3.04 -13.18 -3.47
C THR A 55 3.49 -12.94 -4.91
N ALA A 56 4.79 -12.72 -5.13
CA ALA A 56 5.36 -12.56 -6.46
C ALA A 56 5.16 -13.83 -7.32
N MET A 57 5.43 -15.01 -6.75
CA MET A 57 5.22 -16.30 -7.44
C MET A 57 3.76 -16.56 -7.75
N GLU A 58 2.83 -16.19 -6.86
CA GLU A 58 1.39 -16.32 -7.10
C GLU A 58 0.92 -15.36 -8.20
N LEU A 59 1.40 -14.12 -8.21
CA LEU A 59 1.11 -13.15 -9.28
C LEU A 59 1.60 -13.63 -10.65
N MET A 60 2.69 -14.38 -10.71
CA MET A 60 3.19 -15.01 -11.95
C MET A 60 2.51 -16.35 -12.27
N GLY A 61 1.63 -16.88 -11.41
CA GLY A 61 1.03 -18.21 -11.57
C GLY A 61 2.01 -19.37 -11.37
N GLN A 62 3.07 -19.16 -10.61
CA GLN A 62 4.20 -20.09 -10.41
C GLN A 62 4.34 -20.58 -8.95
N SER A 63 3.34 -20.36 -8.10
CA SER A 63 3.39 -20.70 -6.67
C SER A 63 3.61 -22.18 -6.37
N SER A 64 3.29 -23.09 -7.29
CA SER A 64 3.57 -24.53 -7.18
C SER A 64 5.06 -24.88 -7.10
N ARG A 65 5.95 -23.95 -7.48
CA ARG A 65 7.41 -24.12 -7.38
C ARG A 65 7.93 -23.90 -5.95
N MET A 66 7.11 -23.36 -5.05
CA MET A 66 7.50 -23.01 -3.68
C MET A 66 7.18 -24.16 -2.71
N PRO A 67 7.99 -24.37 -1.65
CA PRO A 67 7.79 -25.45 -0.69
C PRO A 67 6.64 -25.12 0.29
N LYS A 68 5.40 -25.24 -0.19
CA LYS A 68 4.18 -24.80 0.52
C LYS A 68 4.08 -25.32 1.95
N GLU A 69 4.20 -26.64 2.18
CA GLU A 69 4.01 -27.21 3.51
C GLU A 69 5.13 -26.82 4.48
N ASP A 70 6.39 -26.76 4.01
CA ASP A 70 7.53 -26.31 4.83
C ASP A 70 7.36 -24.84 5.26
N ILE A 71 6.84 -24.00 4.36
CA ILE A 71 6.55 -22.58 4.67
C ILE A 71 5.45 -22.46 5.71
N ILE A 72 4.38 -23.26 5.59
CA ILE A 72 3.29 -23.27 6.56
C ILE A 72 3.81 -23.72 7.93
N GLU A 73 4.57 -24.83 7.97
CA GLU A 73 5.16 -25.34 9.21
C GLU A 73 6.10 -24.29 9.86
N PHE A 74 6.93 -23.64 9.05
CA PHE A 74 7.81 -22.56 9.53
C PHE A 74 7.01 -21.40 10.14
N ILE A 75 5.97 -20.91 9.45
CA ILE A 75 5.13 -19.82 9.96
C ILE A 75 4.42 -20.23 11.26
N THR A 76 3.86 -21.44 11.31
CA THR A 76 3.22 -21.96 12.53
C THR A 76 4.20 -22.00 13.70
N SER A 77 5.45 -22.41 13.47
CA SER A 77 6.49 -22.43 14.50
C SER A 77 6.95 -21.04 14.97
N CYS A 78 6.68 -19.99 14.19
CA CYS A 78 6.98 -18.61 14.55
C CYS A 78 5.88 -17.95 15.40
N GLN A 79 4.75 -18.61 15.63
CA GLN A 79 3.70 -18.07 16.49
C GLN A 79 4.08 -18.20 17.97
N ASP A 80 4.11 -17.07 18.66
CA ASP A 80 4.33 -17.01 20.10
C ASP A 80 3.08 -17.48 20.85
N THR A 81 3.24 -18.54 21.66
CA THR A 81 2.13 -19.17 22.37
C THR A 81 1.57 -18.35 23.53
N GLU A 82 2.32 -17.38 24.05
CA GLU A 82 1.89 -16.52 25.15
C GLU A 82 1.05 -15.34 24.64
N SER A 83 1.61 -14.57 23.71
CA SER A 83 0.97 -13.37 23.18
C SER A 83 0.00 -13.65 22.04
N GLY A 84 0.24 -14.71 21.27
CA GLY A 84 -0.48 -15.05 20.04
C GLY A 84 0.06 -14.36 18.77
N GLY A 85 1.00 -13.42 18.91
CA GLY A 85 1.65 -12.75 17.78
C GLY A 85 2.64 -13.66 17.06
N ILE A 86 3.05 -13.30 15.84
CA ILE A 86 3.99 -14.09 15.05
C ILE A 86 5.29 -13.29 14.87
N ALA A 87 6.42 -13.98 15.07
CA ALA A 87 7.77 -13.43 14.95
C ALA A 87 8.29 -13.48 13.51
N ALA A 88 9.40 -12.77 13.25
CA ALA A 88 10.07 -12.82 11.95
C ALA A 88 10.67 -14.19 11.62
N SER A 89 11.12 -14.92 12.64
CA SER A 89 11.75 -16.24 12.56
C SER A 89 11.63 -16.94 13.92
N ILE A 90 11.96 -18.22 13.97
CA ILE A 90 11.97 -19.02 15.19
C ILE A 90 12.95 -18.40 16.21
N GLY A 91 12.47 -18.16 17.43
CA GLY A 91 13.27 -17.58 18.52
C GLY A 91 13.38 -16.05 18.51
N HIS A 92 12.74 -15.37 17.56
CA HIS A 92 12.62 -13.90 17.56
C HIS A 92 11.35 -13.44 18.30
N ASP A 93 11.31 -12.16 18.67
CA ASP A 93 10.13 -11.57 19.32
C ASP A 93 8.96 -11.40 18.31
N PRO A 94 7.70 -11.59 18.75
CA PRO A 94 6.52 -11.35 17.92
C PRO A 94 6.34 -9.87 17.63
N HIS A 95 5.98 -9.53 16.39
CA HIS A 95 5.73 -8.16 15.96
C HIS A 95 4.59 -8.10 14.94
N ILE A 96 3.81 -7.02 14.93
CA ILE A 96 2.63 -6.91 14.08
C ILE A 96 2.95 -6.95 12.57
N LEU A 97 4.16 -6.52 12.17
CA LEU A 97 4.67 -6.58 10.79
C LEU A 97 4.76 -8.03 10.29
N TYR A 98 5.31 -8.93 11.10
CA TYR A 98 5.50 -10.34 10.74
C TYR A 98 4.21 -11.12 10.93
N THR A 99 3.39 -10.73 11.90
CA THR A 99 2.01 -11.22 12.06
C THR A 99 1.18 -10.97 10.81
N LEU A 100 1.26 -9.75 10.24
CA LEU A 100 0.60 -9.47 8.97
C LEU A 100 1.15 -10.34 7.84
N SER A 101 2.48 -10.37 7.68
CA SER A 101 3.12 -11.10 6.58
C SER A 101 2.76 -12.60 6.61
N ALA A 102 2.73 -13.20 7.81
CA ALA A 102 2.30 -14.58 8.02
C ALA A 102 0.83 -14.78 7.61
N ILE A 103 -0.09 -13.92 8.05
CA ILE A 103 -1.51 -13.99 7.67
C ILE A 103 -1.67 -13.88 6.16
N GLN A 104 -0.93 -12.99 5.50
CA GLN A 104 -1.00 -12.83 4.05
C GLN A 104 -0.56 -14.11 3.32
N VAL A 105 0.54 -14.73 3.74
CA VAL A 105 1.02 -16.01 3.17
C VAL A 105 -0.03 -17.10 3.36
N LEU A 106 -0.54 -17.26 4.58
CA LEU A 106 -1.54 -18.29 4.88
C LEU A 106 -2.86 -18.05 4.15
N ALA A 107 -3.26 -16.79 3.95
CA ALA A 107 -4.43 -16.44 3.15
C ALA A 107 -4.24 -16.75 1.65
N ILE A 108 -3.05 -16.50 1.08
CA ILE A 108 -2.72 -16.91 -0.31
C ILE A 108 -2.82 -18.44 -0.45
N TYR A 109 -2.40 -19.17 0.58
CA TYR A 109 -2.42 -20.63 0.58
C TYR A 109 -3.75 -21.27 0.98
N ASP A 110 -4.74 -20.48 1.41
CA ASP A 110 -6.00 -20.94 2.02
C ASP A 110 -5.76 -21.88 3.21
N ARG A 111 -4.89 -21.46 4.14
CA ARG A 111 -4.42 -22.24 5.30
C ARG A 111 -4.37 -21.42 6.59
N LEU A 112 -5.31 -20.51 6.79
CA LEU A 112 -5.38 -19.67 8.00
C LEU A 112 -5.57 -20.50 9.29
N GLU A 113 -6.11 -21.71 9.18
CA GLU A 113 -6.29 -22.66 10.29
C GLU A 113 -4.97 -23.26 10.82
N ALA A 114 -3.84 -23.00 10.15
CA ALA A 114 -2.52 -23.46 10.58
C ALA A 114 -1.98 -22.71 11.81
N ILE A 115 -2.64 -21.65 12.27
CA ILE A 115 -2.23 -20.82 13.42
C ILE A 115 -3.40 -20.65 14.41
N ASP A 116 -3.10 -20.28 15.66
CA ASP A 116 -4.12 -19.83 16.62
C ASP A 116 -4.62 -18.44 16.21
N VAL A 117 -5.65 -18.40 15.37
CA VAL A 117 -6.30 -17.17 14.90
C VAL A 117 -6.82 -16.32 16.05
N GLU A 118 -7.40 -16.92 17.09
CA GLU A 118 -7.90 -16.16 18.23
C GLU A 118 -6.75 -15.57 19.06
N GLY A 119 -5.61 -16.27 19.12
CA GLY A 119 -4.35 -15.74 19.63
C GLY A 119 -3.92 -14.48 18.90
N VAL A 120 -3.90 -14.51 17.56
CA VAL A 120 -3.55 -13.32 16.77
C VAL A 120 -4.53 -12.17 16.99
N VAL A 121 -5.84 -12.45 17.04
CA VAL A 121 -6.86 -11.42 17.29
C VAL A 121 -6.64 -10.77 18.66
N ARG A 122 -6.37 -11.56 19.71
CA ARG A 122 -6.03 -11.03 21.05
C ARG A 122 -4.75 -10.19 21.01
N TYR A 123 -3.70 -10.68 20.35
CA TYR A 123 -2.43 -9.96 20.19
C TYR A 123 -2.66 -8.59 19.55
N VAL A 124 -3.26 -8.55 18.36
CA VAL A 124 -3.50 -7.31 17.61
C VAL A 124 -4.39 -6.34 18.40
N ALA A 125 -5.45 -6.83 19.05
CA ALA A 125 -6.32 -5.99 19.86
C ALA A 125 -5.60 -5.39 21.07
N SER A 126 -4.69 -6.14 21.70
CA SER A 126 -3.92 -5.67 22.86
C SER A 126 -2.91 -4.56 22.53
N LEU A 127 -2.52 -4.42 21.25
CA LEU A 127 -1.61 -3.38 20.79
C LEU A 127 -2.30 -2.03 20.56
N GLN A 128 -3.63 -1.97 20.56
CA GLN A 128 -4.36 -0.70 20.37
C GLN A 128 -4.25 0.20 21.62
N GLN A 129 -3.89 1.46 21.40
CA GLN A 129 -3.77 2.48 22.43
C GLN A 129 -5.06 3.30 22.61
N ALA A 130 -5.15 4.05 23.71
CA ALA A 130 -6.33 4.83 24.06
C ALA A 130 -6.67 5.95 23.04
N ASP A 131 -5.66 6.48 22.35
CA ASP A 131 -5.84 7.47 21.28
C ASP A 131 -6.24 6.85 19.93
N GLY A 132 -6.23 5.52 19.84
CA GLY A 132 -6.54 4.76 18.63
C GLY A 132 -5.33 4.30 17.83
N SER A 133 -4.13 4.77 18.17
CA SER A 133 -2.89 4.28 17.58
C SER A 133 -2.62 2.83 17.95
N PHE A 134 -1.63 2.23 17.30
CA PHE A 134 -1.19 0.87 17.59
C PHE A 134 0.31 0.85 17.85
N PHE A 135 0.71 0.06 18.84
CA PHE A 135 2.10 -0.33 18.99
C PHE A 135 2.50 -1.41 17.98
N GLY A 136 3.77 -1.45 17.60
CA GLY A 136 4.33 -2.51 16.77
C GLY A 136 4.43 -3.85 17.52
N ASP A 137 4.73 -3.76 18.81
CA ASP A 137 4.86 -4.85 19.77
C ASP A 137 4.73 -4.33 21.22
N LYS A 138 5.16 -5.12 22.20
CA LYS A 138 5.14 -4.76 23.63
C LYS A 138 6.05 -3.59 24.04
N TRP A 139 6.95 -3.13 23.16
CA TRP A 139 7.96 -2.10 23.47
C TRP A 139 7.52 -0.67 23.14
N GLY A 140 6.35 -0.49 22.53
CA GLY A 140 5.65 0.79 22.54
C GLY A 140 5.97 1.77 21.40
N GLU A 141 6.62 1.32 20.32
CA GLU A 141 6.77 2.17 19.12
C GLU A 141 5.39 2.43 18.50
N VAL A 142 5.06 3.70 18.25
CA VAL A 142 3.84 4.10 17.53
C VAL A 142 4.18 4.50 16.11
N ASP A 143 3.51 3.86 15.15
CA ASP A 143 3.57 4.21 13.73
C ASP A 143 2.24 3.89 13.03
N THR A 144 1.80 4.74 12.10
CA THR A 144 0.68 4.47 11.19
C THR A 144 0.81 3.16 10.42
N ARG A 145 2.03 2.67 10.16
CA ARG A 145 2.30 1.33 9.60
C ARG A 145 1.66 0.23 10.46
N PHE A 146 1.70 0.36 11.78
CA PHE A 146 1.14 -0.62 12.69
C PHE A 146 -0.39 -0.56 12.73
N SER A 147 -0.97 0.62 12.55
CA SER A 147 -2.42 0.77 12.36
C SER A 147 -2.89 0.04 11.09
N PHE A 148 -2.14 0.17 10.00
CA PHE A 148 -2.40 -0.56 8.76
C PHE A 148 -2.25 -2.07 8.94
N CYS A 149 -1.19 -2.52 9.61
CA CYS A 149 -0.99 -3.94 9.89
C CYS A 149 -2.13 -4.52 10.72
N ALA A 150 -2.53 -3.84 11.81
CA ALA A 150 -3.62 -4.27 12.66
C ALA A 150 -4.94 -4.41 11.88
N VAL A 151 -5.31 -3.36 11.16
CA VAL A 151 -6.56 -3.30 10.40
C VAL A 151 -6.56 -4.33 9.26
N MET A 152 -5.43 -4.56 8.59
CA MET A 152 -5.33 -5.56 7.54
C MET A 152 -5.40 -7.00 8.08
N CYS A 153 -4.66 -7.32 9.15
CA CYS A 153 -4.76 -8.61 9.83
C CYS A 153 -6.22 -8.93 10.16
N LEU A 154 -6.88 -8.03 10.86
CA LEU A 154 -8.26 -8.20 11.29
C LEU A 154 -9.26 -8.19 10.13
N SER A 155 -8.95 -7.49 9.03
CA SER A 155 -9.78 -7.55 7.82
C SER A 155 -9.73 -8.93 7.18
N ILE A 156 -8.53 -9.49 6.98
CA ILE A 156 -8.33 -10.82 6.38
C ILE A 156 -8.99 -11.89 7.27
N LEU A 157 -8.88 -11.75 8.59
CA LEU A 157 -9.47 -12.66 9.57
C LEU A 157 -10.97 -12.42 9.84
N HIS A 158 -11.59 -11.40 9.24
CA HIS A 158 -12.98 -10.99 9.51
C HIS A 158 -13.29 -10.61 10.96
N ARG A 159 -12.31 -10.03 11.67
CA ARG A 159 -12.38 -9.69 13.10
C ARG A 159 -12.11 -8.21 13.40
N LEU A 160 -12.50 -7.32 12.50
CA LEU A 160 -12.41 -5.86 12.75
C LEU A 160 -13.20 -5.40 13.99
N ASP A 161 -14.17 -6.19 14.44
CA ASP A 161 -14.93 -5.98 15.68
C ASP A 161 -14.07 -6.08 16.95
N ALA A 162 -12.88 -6.66 16.87
CA ALA A 162 -11.97 -6.81 18.00
C ALA A 162 -11.28 -5.51 18.44
N ILE A 163 -11.34 -4.44 17.63
CA ILE A 163 -10.69 -3.16 17.90
C ILE A 163 -11.67 -1.99 17.84
N ASN A 164 -11.28 -0.86 18.41
CA ASN A 164 -12.00 0.39 18.23
C ASN A 164 -11.64 1.02 16.88
N VAL A 165 -12.38 0.63 15.84
CA VAL A 165 -12.19 1.13 14.46
C VAL A 165 -12.34 2.64 14.37
N THR A 166 -13.28 3.24 15.11
CA THR A 166 -13.48 4.70 15.10
C THR A 166 -12.24 5.43 15.58
N LYS A 167 -11.67 4.98 16.70
CA LYS A 167 -10.44 5.56 17.25
C LYS A 167 -9.24 5.35 16.32
N ALA A 168 -9.12 4.17 15.71
CA ALA A 168 -8.07 3.91 14.73
C ALA A 168 -8.15 4.90 13.55
N VAL A 169 -9.35 5.14 13.03
CA VAL A 169 -9.57 6.14 11.96
C VAL A 169 -9.26 7.56 12.45
N ASP A 170 -9.69 7.94 13.65
CA ASP A 170 -9.40 9.26 14.23
C ASP A 170 -7.88 9.50 14.35
N PHE A 171 -7.12 8.50 14.79
CA PHE A 171 -5.66 8.58 14.86
C PHE A 171 -5.02 8.77 13.48
N ILE A 172 -5.43 7.97 12.48
CA ILE A 172 -4.94 8.10 11.11
C ILE A 172 -5.23 9.50 10.56
N LEU A 173 -6.45 10.01 10.74
CA LEU A 173 -6.81 11.36 10.28
C LEU A 173 -6.03 12.46 11.02
N GLY A 174 -5.68 12.24 12.29
CA GLY A 174 -4.78 13.11 13.04
C GLY A 174 -3.34 13.13 12.51
N CYS A 175 -2.94 12.17 11.67
CA CYS A 175 -1.64 12.12 11.01
C CYS A 175 -1.64 12.80 9.63
N MET A 176 -2.79 13.34 9.16
CA MET A 176 -2.88 14.03 7.88
C MET A 176 -2.19 15.41 7.94
N ASN A 177 -1.37 15.70 6.94
CA ASN A 177 -0.59 16.92 6.84
C ASN A 177 -1.25 17.98 5.95
N PHE A 178 -0.62 19.16 5.88
CA PHE A 178 -1.08 20.30 5.09
C PHE A 178 -1.23 19.95 3.60
N ASP A 179 -0.39 19.07 3.07
CA ASP A 179 -0.33 18.59 1.69
C ASP A 179 -1.29 17.41 1.40
N GLY A 180 -2.16 17.07 2.36
CA GLY A 180 -3.08 15.94 2.27
C GLY A 180 -2.40 14.57 2.47
N GLY A 181 -1.07 14.52 2.58
CA GLY A 181 -0.29 13.31 2.87
C GLY A 181 -0.32 12.92 4.34
N PHE A 182 0.40 11.85 4.67
CA PHE A 182 0.45 11.28 6.01
C PHE A 182 1.87 10.93 6.42
N GLY A 183 2.19 11.16 7.69
CA GLY A 183 3.43 10.73 8.34
C GLY A 183 3.19 9.60 9.35
N SER A 184 4.24 9.23 10.10
CA SER A 184 4.23 8.07 11.00
C SER A 184 3.37 8.27 12.26
N LYS A 185 3.19 9.53 12.67
CA LYS A 185 2.40 9.97 13.82
C LYS A 185 2.01 11.44 13.59
N PRO A 186 1.12 12.04 14.41
CA PRO A 186 0.74 13.43 14.24
C PRO A 186 1.96 14.37 14.19
N GLY A 187 2.05 15.18 13.13
CA GLY A 187 3.14 16.11 12.88
C GLY A 187 4.37 15.55 12.16
N SER A 188 4.42 14.25 11.85
CA SER A 188 5.49 13.66 11.01
C SER A 188 5.33 14.03 9.53
N GLU A 189 6.44 14.19 8.82
CA GLU A 189 6.46 14.51 7.37
C GLU A 189 5.74 13.46 6.52
N SER A 190 5.06 13.92 5.46
CA SER A 190 4.43 13.07 4.45
C SER A 190 5.45 12.21 3.70
N HIS A 191 5.18 10.91 3.60
CA HIS A 191 6.04 9.95 2.90
C HIS A 191 5.20 8.86 2.22
N ALA A 192 5.58 8.46 0.99
CA ALA A 192 4.78 7.58 0.15
C ALA A 192 4.42 6.23 0.81
N GLY A 193 5.34 5.63 1.57
CA GLY A 193 5.07 4.37 2.28
C GLY A 193 4.03 4.55 3.40
N LEU A 194 4.10 5.66 4.13
CA LEU A 194 3.17 5.99 5.22
C LEU A 194 1.80 6.40 4.68
N ILE A 195 1.79 7.11 3.54
CA ILE A 195 0.56 7.41 2.78
C ILE A 195 -0.12 6.11 2.35
N TYR A 196 0.62 5.15 1.78
CA TYR A 196 0.06 3.86 1.41
C TYR A 196 -0.61 3.16 2.60
N CYS A 197 0.05 3.12 3.77
CA CYS A 197 -0.52 2.55 4.99
C CYS A 197 -1.78 3.29 5.46
N CYS A 198 -1.77 4.63 5.47
CA CYS A 198 -2.91 5.42 5.93
C CYS A 198 -4.12 5.31 4.98
N VAL A 199 -3.89 5.46 3.67
CA VAL A 199 -4.93 5.32 2.65
C VAL A 199 -5.47 3.90 2.63
N GLY A 200 -4.59 2.89 2.76
CA GLY A 200 -4.99 1.49 2.88
C GLY A 200 -5.85 1.23 4.11
N THR A 201 -5.49 1.79 5.27
CA THR A 201 -6.29 1.71 6.50
C THR A 201 -7.69 2.30 6.29
N LEU A 202 -7.77 3.50 5.69
CA LEU A 202 -9.05 4.15 5.40
C LEU A 202 -9.87 3.40 4.33
N SER A 203 -9.21 2.74 3.37
CA SER A 203 -9.86 1.88 2.37
C SER A 203 -10.56 0.70 3.05
N ILE A 204 -9.84 -0.04 3.90
CA ILE A 204 -10.37 -1.18 4.65
C ILE A 204 -11.51 -0.74 5.60
N CYS A 205 -11.31 0.37 6.32
CA CYS A 205 -12.30 0.93 7.24
C CYS A 205 -13.48 1.64 6.54
N LYS A 206 -13.50 1.69 5.19
CA LYS A 206 -14.54 2.34 4.38
C LYS A 206 -14.71 3.84 4.71
N ARG A 207 -13.59 4.52 5.00
CA ARG A 207 -13.52 5.95 5.36
C ARG A 207 -12.74 6.80 4.36
N MET A 208 -12.74 6.39 3.10
CA MET A 208 -12.14 7.15 1.99
C MET A 208 -12.78 8.54 1.79
N ASP A 209 -14.00 8.75 2.29
CA ASP A 209 -14.70 10.05 2.31
C ASP A 209 -13.97 11.13 3.11
N ALA A 210 -13.11 10.73 4.05
CA ALA A 210 -12.38 11.65 4.91
C ALA A 210 -11.10 12.22 4.26
N LEU A 211 -10.71 11.71 3.08
CA LEU A 211 -9.48 12.12 2.40
C LEU A 211 -9.65 13.41 1.60
N ARG A 212 -8.60 14.25 1.62
CA ARG A 212 -8.40 15.35 0.64
C ARG A 212 -7.88 14.76 -0.68
N ALA A 213 -8.74 14.00 -1.35
CA ALA A 213 -8.34 13.06 -2.41
C ALA A 213 -7.55 13.71 -3.56
N ASP A 214 -8.01 14.84 -4.11
CA ASP A 214 -7.34 15.49 -5.25
C ASP A 214 -6.01 16.15 -4.85
N GLU A 215 -5.91 16.65 -3.63
CA GLU A 215 -4.68 17.26 -3.13
C GLU A 215 -3.61 16.21 -2.81
N LEU A 216 -4.00 15.12 -2.15
CA LEU A 216 -3.12 13.98 -1.94
C LEU A 216 -2.67 13.37 -3.28
N ALA A 217 -3.60 13.25 -4.24
CA ALA A 217 -3.26 12.74 -5.57
C ALA A 217 -2.28 13.65 -6.31
N TRP A 218 -2.36 14.98 -6.11
CA TRP A 218 -1.39 15.91 -6.67
C TRP A 218 0.00 15.70 -6.05
N TRP A 219 0.09 15.62 -4.72
CA TRP A 219 1.37 15.32 -4.04
C TRP A 219 2.00 14.01 -4.53
N LEU A 220 1.17 12.99 -4.74
CA LEU A 220 1.57 11.67 -5.24
C LEU A 220 2.02 11.69 -6.70
N CYS A 221 1.31 12.37 -7.61
CA CYS A 221 1.72 12.38 -9.02
C CYS A 221 3.01 13.20 -9.24
N GLU A 222 3.25 14.23 -8.42
CA GLU A 222 4.50 15.00 -8.42
C GLU A 222 5.72 14.18 -7.93
N ARG A 223 5.52 12.92 -7.49
CA ARG A 223 6.61 11.98 -7.22
C ARG A 223 7.28 11.47 -8.49
N GLN A 224 6.65 11.61 -9.65
CA GLN A 224 7.20 11.10 -10.90
C GLN A 224 8.34 11.99 -11.39
N LEU A 225 9.50 11.37 -11.61
CA LEU A 225 10.70 12.04 -12.09
C LEU A 225 10.86 11.84 -13.61
N PRO A 226 11.72 12.64 -14.29
CA PRO A 226 11.97 12.52 -15.72
C PRO A 226 12.33 11.10 -16.22
N SER A 227 12.99 10.28 -15.39
CA SER A 227 13.27 8.86 -15.67
C SER A 227 12.01 8.00 -15.80
N GLY A 228 10.88 8.48 -15.29
CA GLY A 228 9.60 7.79 -15.23
C GLY A 228 9.32 7.15 -13.87
N GLY A 229 10.36 6.89 -13.06
CA GLY A 229 10.24 6.34 -11.71
C GLY A 229 9.65 7.34 -10.71
N LEU A 230 9.11 6.81 -9.61
CA LEU A 230 8.50 7.61 -8.55
C LEU A 230 9.39 7.60 -7.31
N ASN A 231 9.54 8.75 -6.64
CA ASN A 231 10.27 8.84 -5.38
C ASN A 231 9.33 8.86 -4.15
N GLY A 232 9.89 8.63 -2.96
CA GLY A 232 9.10 8.50 -1.73
C GLY A 232 8.68 9.82 -1.08
N ARG A 233 9.36 10.91 -1.43
CA ARG A 233 9.14 12.29 -0.99
C ARG A 233 9.98 13.25 -1.84
N PRO A 234 9.70 14.57 -1.84
CA PRO A 234 10.49 15.54 -2.60
C PRO A 234 12.01 15.42 -2.36
N GLU A 235 12.80 15.75 -3.39
CA GLU A 235 14.28 15.76 -3.33
C GLU A 235 14.97 14.41 -3.05
N LYS A 236 14.28 13.30 -3.34
CA LYS A 236 14.83 11.93 -3.31
C LYS A 236 14.91 11.30 -4.70
N LEU A 237 15.79 10.33 -4.85
CA LEU A 237 15.89 9.49 -6.05
C LEU A 237 14.62 8.65 -6.22
N PRO A 238 14.27 8.25 -7.46
CA PRO A 238 13.19 7.30 -7.68
C PRO A 238 13.60 5.92 -7.16
N ASP A 239 12.59 5.13 -6.81
CA ASP A 239 12.76 3.76 -6.34
C ASP A 239 11.56 2.93 -6.79
N LEU A 240 11.79 1.67 -7.13
CA LEU A 240 10.74 0.74 -7.48
C LEU A 240 9.73 0.53 -6.35
N CYS A 241 10.16 0.48 -5.08
CA CYS A 241 9.23 0.31 -3.96
C CYS A 241 8.31 1.52 -3.77
N TYR A 242 8.85 2.74 -3.94
CA TYR A 242 8.06 3.96 -3.93
C TYR A 242 7.08 4.00 -5.10
N SER A 243 7.48 3.46 -6.25
CA SER A 243 6.61 3.36 -7.42
C SER A 243 5.35 2.53 -7.13
N TRP A 244 5.51 1.39 -6.46
CA TRP A 244 4.37 0.62 -5.96
C TRP A 244 3.51 1.42 -4.97
N TRP A 245 4.10 1.96 -3.89
CA TRP A 245 3.31 2.64 -2.85
C TRP A 245 2.55 3.87 -3.35
N VAL A 246 3.16 4.65 -4.25
CA VAL A 246 2.53 5.81 -4.88
C VAL A 246 1.41 5.37 -5.83
N MET A 247 1.67 4.42 -6.74
CA MET A 247 0.65 3.93 -7.68
C MET A 247 -0.54 3.30 -6.97
N SER A 248 -0.29 2.49 -5.95
CA SER A 248 -1.36 1.85 -5.17
C SER A 248 -2.22 2.88 -4.44
N SER A 249 -1.60 3.91 -3.87
CA SER A 249 -2.31 5.04 -3.25
C SER A 249 -3.17 5.78 -4.28
N LEU A 250 -2.61 6.11 -5.45
CA LEU A 250 -3.36 6.72 -6.55
C LEU A 250 -4.48 5.82 -7.07
N SER A 251 -4.28 4.50 -7.11
CA SER A 251 -5.29 3.53 -7.51
C SER A 251 -6.48 3.51 -6.55
N MET A 252 -6.22 3.46 -5.24
CA MET A 252 -7.26 3.57 -4.20
C MET A 252 -8.04 4.90 -4.28
N LEU A 253 -7.39 5.99 -4.69
CA LEU A 253 -8.02 7.30 -4.92
C LEU A 253 -8.74 7.43 -6.27
N ASN A 254 -8.65 6.41 -7.15
CA ASN A 254 -9.09 6.48 -8.54
C ASN A 254 -8.43 7.64 -9.33
N ARG A 255 -7.12 7.82 -9.14
CA ARG A 255 -6.26 8.86 -9.74
C ARG A 255 -4.98 8.31 -10.38
N ILE A 256 -4.87 7.00 -10.59
CA ILE A 256 -3.70 6.37 -11.25
C ILE A 256 -3.40 6.93 -12.65
N HIS A 257 -4.37 7.58 -13.30
CA HIS A 257 -4.19 8.24 -14.60
C HIS A 257 -3.45 9.59 -14.52
N TRP A 258 -3.07 10.06 -13.32
CA TRP A 258 -2.31 11.31 -13.12
C TRP A 258 -0.80 11.14 -13.29
N VAL A 259 -0.30 9.90 -13.36
CA VAL A 259 1.09 9.61 -13.70
C VAL A 259 1.19 9.13 -15.15
N ASP A 260 2.32 9.41 -15.80
CA ASP A 260 2.65 8.83 -17.10
C ASP A 260 2.98 7.34 -16.90
N LYS A 261 2.01 6.51 -17.24
CA LYS A 261 2.11 5.04 -17.12
C LYS A 261 3.22 4.45 -17.98
N LYS A 262 3.47 5.04 -19.16
CA LYS A 262 4.41 4.48 -20.13
C LYS A 262 5.85 4.70 -19.67
N SER A 263 6.19 5.91 -19.20
CA SER A 263 7.52 6.16 -18.64
C SER A 263 7.75 5.36 -17.35
N LEU A 264 6.70 5.15 -16.56
CA LEU A 264 6.79 4.36 -15.35
C LEU A 264 7.00 2.86 -15.61
N GLU A 265 6.25 2.27 -16.54
CA GLU A 265 6.47 0.90 -17.02
C GLU A 265 7.91 0.72 -17.51
N GLN A 266 8.41 1.68 -18.28
CA GLN A 266 9.78 1.72 -18.75
C GLN A 266 10.83 1.79 -17.63
N PHE A 267 10.56 2.53 -16.55
CA PHE A 267 11.42 2.55 -15.36
C PHE A 267 11.40 1.20 -14.64
N ILE A 268 10.22 0.61 -14.42
CA ILE A 268 10.07 -0.68 -13.75
C ILE A 268 10.82 -1.77 -14.51
N LEU A 269 10.62 -1.85 -15.83
CA LEU A 269 11.33 -2.83 -16.68
C LEU A 269 12.84 -2.63 -16.66
N ALA A 270 13.33 -1.39 -16.50
CA ALA A 270 14.76 -1.10 -16.41
C ALA A 270 15.39 -1.58 -15.10
N CYS A 271 14.61 -1.86 -14.05
CA CYS A 271 15.09 -2.35 -12.76
C CYS A 271 15.26 -3.87 -12.71
N GLN A 272 15.03 -4.59 -13.82
CA GLN A 272 15.25 -6.02 -13.92
C GLN A 272 16.74 -6.35 -14.08
N ASP A 273 17.20 -7.46 -13.51
CA ASP A 273 18.48 -8.05 -13.88
C ASP A 273 18.27 -9.04 -15.05
N ALA A 274 18.95 -8.76 -16.16
CA ALA A 274 18.83 -9.56 -17.39
C ALA A 274 19.51 -10.93 -17.30
N GLU A 275 20.46 -11.11 -16.39
CA GLU A 275 21.22 -12.34 -16.20
C GLU A 275 20.55 -13.24 -15.17
N THR A 276 20.28 -12.71 -13.97
CA THR A 276 19.85 -13.49 -12.81
C THR A 276 18.36 -13.47 -12.56
N GLY A 277 17.63 -12.47 -13.09
CA GLY A 277 16.23 -12.24 -12.74
C GLY A 277 16.07 -11.40 -11.48
N GLY A 278 14.85 -11.33 -10.95
CA GLY A 278 14.49 -10.35 -9.91
C GLY A 278 14.46 -8.89 -10.39
N PHE A 279 14.07 -8.00 -9.47
CA PHE A 279 14.12 -6.54 -9.63
C PHE A 279 14.89 -5.92 -8.45
N SER A 280 15.53 -4.78 -8.70
CA SER A 280 16.17 -3.94 -7.70
C SER A 280 15.41 -2.62 -7.49
N ASP A 281 15.87 -1.80 -6.56
CA ASP A 281 15.31 -0.48 -6.31
C ASP A 281 15.49 0.49 -7.48
N ARG A 282 16.64 0.40 -8.18
CA ARG A 282 16.96 1.22 -9.37
C ARG A 282 17.75 0.42 -10.41
N PRO A 283 17.73 0.84 -11.69
CA PRO A 283 18.47 0.16 -12.75
C PRO A 283 19.96 0.00 -12.43
N GLY A 284 20.45 -1.24 -12.47
CA GLY A 284 21.85 -1.61 -12.22
C GLY A 284 22.20 -1.92 -10.76
N ASP A 285 21.28 -1.71 -9.81
CA ASP A 285 21.47 -2.12 -8.41
C ASP A 285 21.14 -3.63 -8.24
N ILE A 286 21.52 -4.21 -7.09
CA ILE A 286 21.34 -5.64 -6.77
C ILE A 286 19.86 -5.94 -6.52
N THR A 287 19.36 -7.03 -7.10
CA THR A 287 17.96 -7.44 -6.97
C THR A 287 17.65 -8.13 -5.66
N ASP A 288 16.42 -7.96 -5.16
CA ASP A 288 15.92 -8.63 -3.97
C ASP A 288 14.44 -9.05 -4.12
N PRO A 289 13.92 -9.97 -3.28
CA PRO A 289 12.52 -10.39 -3.37
C PRO A 289 11.50 -9.27 -3.11
N PHE A 290 11.87 -8.26 -2.31
CA PHE A 290 10.99 -7.15 -1.94
C PHE A 290 10.69 -6.25 -3.15
N HIS A 291 11.74 -5.80 -3.85
CA HIS A 291 11.61 -5.05 -5.09
C HIS A 291 11.04 -5.92 -6.21
N THR A 292 11.35 -7.22 -6.24
CA THR A 292 10.76 -8.17 -7.21
C THR A 292 9.24 -8.22 -7.10
N LEU A 293 8.69 -8.34 -5.88
CA LEU A 293 7.24 -8.26 -5.68
C LEU A 293 6.68 -6.92 -6.20
N PHE A 294 7.28 -5.80 -5.81
CA PHE A 294 6.75 -4.48 -6.15
C PHE A 294 6.88 -4.12 -7.63
N GLY A 295 7.88 -4.65 -8.33
CA GLY A 295 7.98 -4.59 -9.78
C GLY A 295 6.82 -5.31 -10.46
N LEU A 296 6.60 -6.58 -10.10
CA LEU A 296 5.50 -7.38 -10.66
C LEU A 296 4.12 -6.80 -10.32
N ALA A 297 3.92 -6.41 -9.07
CA ALA A 297 2.67 -5.79 -8.62
C ALA A 297 2.44 -4.43 -9.32
N GLY A 298 3.50 -3.64 -9.52
CA GLY A 298 3.46 -2.39 -10.27
C GLY A 298 3.02 -2.61 -11.73
N LEU A 299 3.63 -3.56 -12.43
CA LEU A 299 3.25 -3.91 -13.81
C LEU A 299 1.81 -4.43 -13.91
N SER A 300 1.38 -5.25 -12.95
CA SER A 300 -0.02 -5.70 -12.85
C SER A 300 -0.99 -4.52 -12.71
N LEU A 301 -0.70 -3.52 -11.86
CA LEU A 301 -1.53 -2.32 -11.73
C LEU A 301 -1.50 -1.42 -12.98
N LEU A 302 -0.41 -1.44 -13.75
CA LEU A 302 -0.32 -0.72 -15.02
C LEU A 302 -1.09 -1.43 -16.15
N GLY A 303 -1.51 -2.68 -15.95
CA GLY A 303 -2.37 -3.44 -16.86
C GLY A 303 -1.65 -4.52 -17.66
N ASP A 304 -0.47 -4.97 -17.24
CA ASP A 304 0.19 -6.11 -17.85
C ASP A 304 -0.63 -7.39 -17.63
N SER A 305 -1.18 -7.93 -18.72
CA SER A 305 -2.06 -9.12 -18.69
C SER A 305 -1.33 -10.44 -18.47
N SER A 306 0.01 -10.46 -18.50
CA SER A 306 0.82 -11.66 -18.22
C SER A 306 0.96 -11.92 -16.72
N ILE A 307 0.64 -10.93 -15.88
CA ILE A 307 0.67 -11.01 -14.42
C ILE A 307 -0.78 -10.99 -13.91
N LYS A 308 -1.09 -11.81 -12.90
CA LYS A 308 -2.42 -11.81 -12.28
C LYS A 308 -2.76 -10.42 -11.72
N PRO A 309 -4.04 -10.01 -11.70
CA PRO A 309 -4.45 -8.75 -11.09
C PRO A 309 -4.09 -8.69 -9.60
N VAL A 310 -3.41 -7.62 -9.17
CA VAL A 310 -3.07 -7.37 -7.77
C VAL A 310 -4.02 -6.34 -7.15
N ASN A 311 -4.41 -6.57 -5.89
CA ASN A 311 -5.19 -5.62 -5.13
C ASN A 311 -4.29 -4.48 -4.58
N PRO A 312 -4.60 -3.20 -4.87
CA PRO A 312 -3.75 -2.07 -4.44
C PRO A 312 -3.87 -1.74 -2.95
N THR A 313 -4.83 -2.29 -2.21
CA THR A 313 -4.92 -2.12 -0.74
C THR A 313 -4.13 -3.20 -0.01
N TYR A 314 -4.19 -4.46 -0.47
CA TYR A 314 -3.60 -5.60 0.24
C TYR A 314 -2.25 -6.06 -0.32
N CYS A 315 -1.86 -5.60 -1.53
CA CYS A 315 -0.69 -6.11 -2.25
C CYS A 315 -0.71 -7.65 -2.39
N MET A 316 -1.89 -8.20 -2.66
CA MET A 316 -2.13 -9.63 -2.83
C MET A 316 -2.90 -9.88 -4.12
N PRO A 317 -2.87 -11.10 -4.70
CA PRO A 317 -3.71 -11.45 -5.84
C PRO A 317 -5.17 -11.08 -5.58
N GLN A 318 -5.82 -10.45 -6.54
CA GLN A 318 -7.21 -10.00 -6.40
C GLN A 318 -8.15 -11.17 -6.10
N GLU A 319 -7.89 -12.35 -6.68
CA GLU A 319 -8.66 -13.57 -6.43
C GLU A 319 -8.63 -14.02 -4.97
N THR A 320 -7.49 -13.89 -4.28
CA THR A 320 -7.36 -14.17 -2.85
C THR A 320 -8.20 -13.21 -2.02
N ILE A 321 -8.26 -11.93 -2.41
CA ILE A 321 -9.09 -10.94 -1.72
C ILE A 321 -10.58 -11.19 -1.99
N ASP A 322 -10.95 -11.65 -3.18
CA ASP A 322 -12.34 -11.96 -3.50
C ASP A 322 -12.85 -13.19 -2.72
N SER A 323 -11.98 -14.18 -2.47
CA SER A 323 -12.31 -15.35 -1.64
C SER A 323 -12.32 -15.01 -0.15
N THR A 324 -11.32 -14.27 0.33
CA THR A 324 -11.08 -14.05 1.76
C THR A 324 -11.72 -12.76 2.28
N CYS A 325 -12.13 -11.83 1.41
CA CYS A 325 -12.74 -10.55 1.78
C CYS A 325 -13.84 -10.11 0.79
N PRO A 326 -14.97 -10.86 0.66
CA PRO A 326 -15.98 -10.61 -0.38
C PRO A 326 -16.63 -9.22 -0.34
N THR A 327 -16.54 -8.52 0.80
CA THR A 327 -17.11 -7.17 0.98
C THR A 327 -16.17 -6.03 0.59
N VAL A 328 -14.86 -6.29 0.47
CA VAL A 328 -13.84 -5.30 0.05
C VAL A 328 -13.52 -5.44 -1.45
N GLY A 329 -13.53 -6.67 -1.99
CA GLY A 329 -13.25 -6.94 -3.42
C GLY A 329 -14.21 -6.26 -4.42
N ARG A 330 -15.44 -5.93 -4.01
CA ARG A 330 -16.45 -5.37 -4.93
C ARG A 330 -16.35 -3.87 -5.22
N ARG A 331 -15.44 -3.11 -4.61
CA ARG A 331 -15.36 -1.65 -4.79
C ARG A 331 -14.09 -1.12 -5.45
N ILE A 332 -13.05 -1.92 -5.61
CA ILE A 332 -11.94 -1.61 -6.53
C ILE A 332 -12.26 -2.27 -7.86
N ALA A 333 -13.43 -1.95 -8.42
CA ALA A 333 -13.71 -2.31 -9.79
C ALA A 333 -12.71 -1.53 -10.65
N TYR A 334 -11.75 -2.25 -11.22
CA TYR A 334 -10.97 -1.77 -12.35
C TYR A 334 -11.96 -1.10 -13.32
N GLY A 335 -11.95 0.23 -13.39
CA GLY A 335 -12.81 1.00 -14.31
C GLY A 335 -12.56 0.71 -15.79
N TRP A 336 -11.73 -0.29 -16.10
CA TRP A 336 -11.27 -0.70 -17.41
C TRP A 336 -11.84 -2.06 -17.86
N LEU A 337 -12.31 -2.93 -16.96
CA LEU A 337 -12.84 -4.26 -17.32
C LEU A 337 -14.32 -4.24 -17.79
N SER A 338 -15.00 -3.10 -17.75
CA SER A 338 -16.43 -2.99 -18.11
C SER A 338 -16.72 -2.40 -19.50
N ILE A 339 -15.71 -2.16 -20.34
CA ILE A 339 -15.94 -1.70 -21.73
C ILE A 339 -15.75 -2.87 -22.71
N SER A 340 -16.48 -3.97 -22.52
CA SER A 340 -16.77 -4.93 -23.59
C SER A 340 -17.91 -5.87 -23.20
N ALA A 341 -19.13 -5.35 -23.19
CA ALA A 341 -20.33 -6.15 -23.40
C ALA A 341 -21.36 -5.27 -24.12
N LYS A 342 -21.44 -5.44 -25.44
CA LYS A 342 -22.50 -4.85 -26.26
C LYS A 342 -23.86 -5.34 -25.75
N GLY A 343 -24.73 -4.41 -25.35
CA GLY A 343 -26.14 -4.63 -25.01
C GLY A 343 -26.90 -3.29 -25.06
N PRO A 344 -28.17 -3.26 -25.50
CA PRO A 344 -28.71 -2.13 -26.25
C PRO A 344 -29.03 -0.89 -25.39
N LEU A 345 -28.75 0.27 -25.96
CA LEU A 345 -29.08 1.60 -25.44
C LEU A 345 -30.59 1.72 -25.19
N VAL A 346 -30.99 1.79 -23.92
CA VAL A 346 -32.30 2.29 -23.54
C VAL A 346 -32.22 3.81 -23.42
N ALA A 347 -32.87 4.50 -24.35
CA ALA A 347 -32.94 5.95 -24.41
C ALA A 347 -33.71 6.52 -23.19
N VAL A 348 -33.03 7.27 -22.32
CA VAL A 348 -33.67 8.09 -21.30
C VAL A 348 -34.12 9.40 -21.94
N SER A 349 -35.43 9.60 -22.03
CA SER A 349 -36.05 10.80 -22.59
C SER A 349 -35.66 12.05 -21.79
N ARG A 350 -34.98 12.99 -22.45
CA ARG A 350 -34.78 14.36 -21.93
C ARG A 350 -36.13 15.07 -21.84
N ARG A 351 -36.63 15.34 -20.63
CA ARG A 351 -37.68 16.34 -20.41
C ARG A 351 -37.09 17.72 -20.71
N LYS A 352 -37.51 18.32 -21.83
CA LYS A 352 -37.30 19.75 -22.13
C LYS A 352 -38.03 20.59 -21.08
N ARG A 353 -37.30 21.38 -20.29
CA ARG A 353 -37.86 22.58 -19.65
C ARG A 353 -37.57 23.76 -20.57
N SER A 354 -38.62 24.33 -21.15
CA SER A 354 -38.61 25.54 -21.95
C SER A 354 -38.34 26.75 -21.05
N PHE A 355 -37.32 27.54 -21.38
CA PHE A 355 -37.02 28.83 -20.77
C PHE A 355 -37.77 29.92 -21.54
N ASN A 356 -38.56 30.74 -20.85
CA ASN A 356 -39.33 31.85 -21.42
C ASN A 356 -38.77 33.17 -20.86
N PRO A 357 -38.17 34.07 -21.66
CA PRO A 357 -37.55 35.29 -21.15
C PRO A 357 -38.52 36.46 -21.26
N SER A 358 -39.29 36.73 -20.22
CA SER A 358 -39.85 38.07 -20.01
C SER A 358 -40.23 38.28 -18.54
N LYS A 359 -39.39 39.06 -17.84
CA LYS A 359 -39.79 40.16 -16.95
C LYS A 359 -38.55 40.69 -16.23
N ARG A 360 -38.22 41.94 -16.56
CA ARG A 360 -37.33 42.81 -15.78
C ARG A 360 -37.98 43.12 -14.44
N GLY A 361 -37.18 43.15 -13.39
CA GLY A 361 -37.55 43.65 -12.07
C GLY A 361 -36.26 43.96 -11.31
N ASP A 362 -35.91 45.24 -11.28
CA ASP A 362 -34.86 45.84 -10.45
C ASP A 362 -34.96 45.37 -9.00
N HIS A 363 -33.83 45.01 -8.39
CA HIS A 363 -33.51 45.41 -7.01
C HIS A 363 -31.99 45.37 -6.78
N HIS A 364 -31.41 46.56 -6.70
CA HIS A 364 -30.13 46.83 -6.05
C HIS A 364 -30.12 46.30 -4.60
N ARG A 365 -29.04 45.60 -4.21
CA ARG A 365 -28.28 45.82 -2.96
C ARG A 365 -26.95 45.03 -2.98
N PRO A 366 -25.91 45.50 -2.27
CA PRO A 366 -24.51 45.21 -2.58
C PRO A 366 -23.92 44.05 -1.77
N TRP A 367 -22.82 43.51 -2.30
CA TRP A 367 -21.94 42.53 -1.68
C TRP A 367 -21.34 43.08 -0.38
N VAL A 368 -21.51 42.35 0.72
CA VAL A 368 -20.82 42.60 1.98
C VAL A 368 -19.62 41.64 2.06
N PHE A 369 -18.43 42.22 2.02
CA PHE A 369 -17.19 41.57 2.41
C PHE A 369 -17.18 41.44 3.94
N VAL A 370 -16.88 40.24 4.45
CA VAL A 370 -16.60 40.03 5.87
C VAL A 370 -15.08 39.95 6.02
N THR A 371 -14.50 40.96 6.67
CA THR A 371 -13.12 40.98 7.14
C THR A 371 -13.03 40.31 8.52
N PRO A 372 -11.93 39.64 8.88
CA PRO A 372 -11.72 39.13 10.24
C PRO A 372 -11.29 40.26 11.18
N GLU A 373 -11.96 40.39 12.33
CA GLU A 373 -11.51 41.25 13.44
C GLU A 373 -10.51 40.49 14.33
N GLU A 374 -9.29 41.04 14.40
CA GLU A 374 -8.35 41.05 15.54
C GLU A 374 -8.99 41.80 16.75
N HIS A 375 -8.71 41.64 18.04
CA HIS A 375 -7.76 40.98 18.95
C HIS A 375 -8.49 40.85 20.32
N ALA A 376 -8.11 40.05 21.32
CA ALA A 376 -6.96 40.23 22.23
C ALA A 376 -7.07 39.23 23.44
N PRO A 377 -6.16 39.21 24.44
CA PRO A 377 -5.20 38.13 24.66
C PRO A 377 -5.43 37.33 25.97
N VAL A 378 -4.87 36.12 26.09
CA VAL A 378 -4.71 35.46 27.40
C VAL A 378 -3.33 34.79 27.53
N ASP A 379 -2.50 35.50 28.29
CA ASP A 379 -1.56 35.05 29.33
C ASP A 379 -0.56 33.91 29.04
N ALA A 380 0.67 34.34 28.73
CA ALA A 380 1.88 33.54 28.84
C ALA A 380 2.50 33.75 30.24
N SER A 381 2.00 33.00 31.22
CA SER A 381 2.71 32.77 32.48
C SER A 381 2.41 31.35 32.95
N LEU A 382 3.28 30.41 32.60
CA LEU A 382 3.56 29.13 33.29
C LEU A 382 4.59 28.32 32.48
N LEU A 383 5.80 28.90 32.36
CA LEU A 383 7.03 28.16 32.11
C LEU A 383 7.97 28.51 33.26
N GLY A 384 8.22 27.55 34.15
CA GLY A 384 9.18 27.71 35.24
C GLY A 384 8.95 26.79 36.43
N LYS A 385 9.31 25.51 36.29
CA LYS A 385 10.23 24.78 37.17
C LYS A 385 10.44 23.35 36.67
#